data_AF-B4W294-F1
#
_entry.id   AF-B4W294-F1
#
_cell.length_a   1.000
_cell.length_b   1.000
_cell.length_c   1.000
_cell.angle_alpha   90.00
_cell.angle_beta   90.00
_cell.angle_gamma   90.00
#
_symmetry.space_group_name_H-M   'P 1'
#
loop_
_entity.id
_entity.type
_entity.pdbx_description
1 polymer ?
#
loop_
_entity_poly.entity_id
_entity_poly.type
_entity_poly.pdbx_seq_one_letter_code
_entity_poly.pdbx_strand_id
1 'polypeptide(L)'
;MCCTFKPLNNHAPQPNQLRYDPALAIALEKLNLDDSSSAILAGKSTLNRLEYCPETILQQQESRYHRIEANPEEIKKAFVDIFLESYQTPPQQIILDMDVTDDQVHGHQEGAFFNTYYKGVCYAPLYIFCGHHLLVAFITSF
;
A
#
# COMPACT_ATOMS: atom_id res chain seq x y z
N MET A 1 -3.73 3.15 -0.12
CA MET A 1 -4.33 1.79 -0.18
C MET A 1 -4.44 1.29 1.26
N CYS A 2 -5.65 1.04 1.76
CA CYS A 2 -5.84 0.53 3.12
C CYS A 2 -5.64 -0.99 3.08
N CYS A 3 -4.53 -1.49 3.61
CA CYS A 3 -4.29 -2.93 3.72
C CYS A 3 -5.38 -3.55 4.60
N THR A 4 -6.20 -4.43 4.03
CA THR A 4 -7.13 -5.26 4.78
C THR A 4 -6.36 -6.43 5.39
N PHE A 5 -6.34 -6.51 6.72
CA PHE A 5 -5.68 -7.59 7.46
C PHE A 5 -6.69 -8.67 7.82
N LYS A 6 -6.26 -9.93 7.73
CA LYS A 6 -7.00 -11.07 8.26
C LYS A 6 -6.14 -11.75 9.34
N PRO A 7 -6.65 -11.94 10.56
CA PRO A 7 -5.91 -12.68 11.59
C PRO A 7 -5.74 -14.14 11.14
N LEU A 8 -4.53 -14.69 11.30
CA LEU A 8 -4.25 -16.09 10.98
C LEU A 8 -4.51 -17.03 12.15
N ASN A 9 -4.39 -16.55 13.39
CA ASN A 9 -4.52 -17.35 14.59
C ASN A 9 -5.65 -16.82 15.51
N ASN A 10 -6.46 -17.74 16.03
CA ASN A 10 -7.51 -17.48 17.03
C ASN A 10 -6.97 -16.97 18.38
N HIS A 11 -5.65 -16.92 18.55
CA HIS A 11 -4.97 -16.49 19.77
C HIS A 11 -4.39 -15.07 19.69
N ALA A 12 -4.42 -14.43 18.51
CA ALA A 12 -4.03 -13.03 18.42
C ALA A 12 -5.15 -12.16 19.02
N PRO A 13 -4.84 -11.23 19.95
CA PRO A 13 -5.83 -10.32 20.47
C PRO A 13 -6.43 -9.53 19.30
N GLN A 14 -7.73 -9.65 19.09
CA GLN A 14 -8.44 -8.91 18.03
C GLN A 14 -8.13 -7.40 18.21
N PRO A 15 -7.95 -6.60 17.15
CA PRO A 15 -7.54 -5.18 17.25
C PRO A 15 -8.52 -4.30 18.05
N ASN A 16 -9.71 -4.82 18.35
CA ASN A 16 -10.65 -4.16 19.25
C ASN A 16 -10.31 -4.34 20.74
N GLN A 17 -9.43 -5.26 21.14
CA GLN A 17 -9.06 -5.51 22.53
C GLN A 17 -8.13 -4.41 23.06
N LEU A 18 -7.19 -3.94 22.23
CA LEU A 18 -6.27 -2.87 22.59
C LEU A 18 -7.01 -1.53 22.86
N ARG A 19 -8.24 -1.39 22.38
CA ARG A 19 -9.12 -0.24 22.68
C ARG A 19 -9.50 -0.11 24.14
N TYR A 20 -9.41 -1.20 24.88
CA TYR A 20 -9.81 -1.32 26.28
C TYR A 20 -8.65 -1.79 27.15
N ASP A 21 -7.42 -1.82 26.60
CA ASP A 21 -6.27 -2.33 27.31
C ASP A 21 -5.87 -1.38 28.46
N PRO A 22 -5.87 -1.87 29.72
CA PRO A 22 -5.54 -1.02 30.86
C PRO A 22 -4.13 -0.45 30.78
N ALA A 23 -3.15 -1.23 30.31
CA ALA A 23 -1.75 -0.78 30.21
C ALA A 23 -1.61 0.35 29.19
N LEU A 24 -2.32 0.28 28.06
CA LEU A 24 -2.41 1.39 27.11
C LEU A 24 -3.09 2.61 27.74
N ALA A 25 -4.13 2.43 28.56
CA ALA A 25 -4.78 3.53 29.27
C ALA A 25 -3.82 4.22 30.27
N ILE A 26 -2.98 3.45 30.97
CA ILE A 26 -1.93 3.99 31.86
C ILE A 26 -0.92 4.79 31.05
N ALA A 27 -0.40 4.21 29.96
CA ALA A 27 0.60 4.85 29.12
C ALA A 27 0.10 6.15 28.46
N LEU A 28 -1.21 6.25 28.21
CA LEU A 28 -1.86 7.45 27.69
C LEU A 28 -2.33 8.42 28.79
N GLU A 29 -2.08 8.10 30.07
CA GLU A 29 -2.53 8.88 31.24
C GLU A 29 -4.07 9.05 31.30
N LYS A 30 -4.82 8.09 30.75
CA LYS A 30 -6.31 8.10 30.65
C LYS A 30 -7.01 7.23 31.69
N LEU A 31 -6.33 6.85 32.76
CA LEU A 31 -6.83 5.94 33.81
C LEU A 31 -8.06 6.47 34.58
N ASN A 32 -8.20 7.79 34.70
CA ASN A 32 -9.21 8.43 35.56
C ASN A 32 -10.49 8.85 34.81
N LEU A 33 -10.88 8.12 33.76
CA LEU A 33 -12.19 8.31 33.15
C LEU A 33 -13.24 7.60 34.01
N ASP A 34 -13.56 8.24 35.13
CA ASP A 34 -14.75 7.99 35.94
C ASP A 34 -15.98 8.30 35.08
N ASP A 35 -16.39 7.36 34.22
CA ASP A 35 -17.79 7.16 33.87
C ASP A 35 -17.94 5.97 32.95
N SER A 36 -18.98 5.20 33.26
CA SER A 36 -19.54 4.04 32.57
C SER A 36 -19.85 4.28 31.08
N SER A 37 -18.83 4.44 30.24
CA SER A 37 -18.88 4.13 28.82
C SER A 37 -17.46 3.99 28.28
N SER A 38 -17.10 2.76 27.86
CA SER A 38 -16.29 2.49 26.66
C SER A 38 -15.40 3.67 26.19
N ALA A 39 -14.38 4.04 26.96
CA ALA A 39 -13.43 5.05 26.52
C ALA A 39 -12.57 4.41 25.44
N ILE A 40 -12.99 4.51 24.17
CA ILE A 40 -12.24 4.01 23.03
C ILE A 40 -10.89 4.76 23.02
N LEU A 41 -9.84 4.10 23.51
CA LEU A 41 -8.51 4.72 23.70
C LEU A 41 -7.95 5.28 22.39
N ALA A 42 -8.26 4.60 21.28
CA ALA A 42 -7.94 5.03 19.93
C ALA A 42 -8.88 4.40 18.88
N GLY A 43 -9.05 5.08 17.75
CA GLY A 43 -9.81 4.57 16.61
C GLY A 43 -9.17 3.32 15.99
N LYS A 44 -9.96 2.55 15.23
CA LYS A 44 -9.53 1.31 14.55
C LYS A 44 -8.29 1.57 13.69
N SER A 45 -8.30 2.66 12.93
CA SER A 45 -7.18 3.04 12.05
C SER A 45 -5.91 3.43 12.82
N THR A 46 -6.04 4.03 14.00
CA THR A 46 -4.89 4.41 14.84
C THR A 46 -4.25 3.18 15.48
N LEU A 47 -5.06 2.25 16.00
CA LEU A 47 -4.55 0.99 16.54
C LEU A 47 -3.96 0.10 15.45
N ASN A 48 -4.58 0.05 14.27
CA ASN A 48 -4.02 -0.65 13.12
C ASN A 48 -2.64 -0.09 12.74
N ARG A 49 -2.43 1.23 12.80
CA ARG A 49 -1.10 1.85 12.59
C ARG A 49 -0.10 1.60 13.73
N LEU A 50 -0.56 1.36 14.95
CA LEU A 50 0.32 1.02 16.08
C LEU A 50 0.74 -0.44 16.02
N GLU A 51 -0.18 -1.33 15.65
CA GLU A 51 0.08 -2.75 15.35
C GLU A 51 0.95 -2.92 14.10
N TYR A 52 0.98 -1.91 13.23
CA TYR A 52 1.91 -1.76 12.10
C TYR A 52 3.35 -1.41 12.53
N CYS A 53 3.64 -1.19 13.83
CA CYS A 53 5.03 -1.12 14.29
C CYS A 53 5.77 -2.37 13.77
N PRO A 54 6.85 -2.20 12.99
CA PRO A 54 7.47 -3.30 12.28
C PRO A 54 8.03 -4.27 13.30
N GLU A 55 7.29 -5.34 13.56
CA GLU A 55 7.89 -6.59 13.96
C GLU A 55 8.86 -6.93 12.82
N THR A 56 10.14 -7.23 13.13
CA THR A 56 11.09 -7.71 12.13
C THR A 56 10.63 -9.09 11.69
N ILE A 57 9.64 -9.12 10.81
CA ILE A 57 9.00 -10.34 10.32
C ILE A 57 9.89 -10.86 9.21
N LEU A 58 10.72 -11.84 9.55
CA LEU A 58 11.55 -12.55 8.57
C LEU A 58 10.69 -13.47 7.68
N GLN A 59 9.55 -13.95 8.18
CA GLN A 59 8.62 -14.82 7.45
C GLN A 59 7.16 -14.43 7.76
N GLN A 60 6.40 -14.07 6.73
CA GLN A 60 5.01 -13.60 6.88
C GLN A 60 4.07 -14.66 7.46
N GLN A 61 4.38 -15.94 7.26
CA GLN A 61 3.60 -17.06 7.80
C GLN A 61 3.66 -17.16 9.33
N GLU A 62 4.72 -16.62 9.93
CA GLU A 62 4.92 -16.56 11.39
C GLU A 62 4.38 -15.25 11.99
N SER A 63 3.93 -14.31 11.15
CA SER A 63 3.37 -13.05 11.63
C SER A 63 2.00 -13.26 12.27
N ARG A 64 1.73 -12.46 13.31
CA ARG A 64 0.41 -12.40 13.95
C ARG A 64 -0.71 -11.99 12.98
N TYR A 65 -0.38 -11.30 11.89
CA TYR A 65 -1.33 -10.83 10.88
C TYR A 65 -0.91 -11.24 9.47
N HIS A 66 -1.86 -11.74 8.67
CA HIS A 66 -1.61 -11.92 7.23
C HIS A 66 -1.64 -10.55 6.55
N ARG A 67 -0.47 -10.07 6.14
CA ARG A 67 -0.38 -8.89 5.28
C ARG A 67 -0.77 -9.32 3.87
N ILE A 68 -1.87 -8.78 3.33
CA ILE A 68 -2.13 -8.89 1.90
C ILE A 68 -1.27 -7.82 1.24
N GLU A 69 -0.06 -8.21 0.86
CA GLU A 69 0.79 -7.37 0.03
C GLU A 69 0.48 -7.58 -1.43
N ALA A 70 0.46 -6.47 -2.15
CA ALA A 70 0.64 -6.48 -3.58
C ALA A 70 2.01 -7.10 -3.89
N ASN A 71 2.04 -8.18 -4.67
CA ASN A 71 3.27 -8.64 -5.29
C ASN A 71 3.48 -7.80 -6.58
N PRO A 72 4.49 -6.90 -6.62
CA PRO A 72 4.68 -6.01 -7.76
C PRO A 72 4.94 -6.76 -9.07
N GLU A 73 5.60 -7.91 -9.02
CA GLU A 73 5.90 -8.71 -10.23
C GLU A 73 4.64 -9.35 -10.80
N GLU A 74 3.76 -9.88 -9.94
CA GLU A 74 2.47 -10.44 -10.39
C GLU A 74 1.55 -9.35 -10.95
N ILE A 75 1.58 -8.14 -10.38
CA ILE A 75 0.81 -7.01 -10.91
C ILE A 75 1.31 -6.63 -12.31
N LYS A 76 2.63 -6.51 -12.51
CA LYS A 76 3.20 -6.21 -13.84
C LYS A 76 2.83 -7.29 -14.85
N LYS A 77 2.95 -8.55 -14.45
CA LYS A 77 2.61 -9.70 -15.29
C LYS A 77 1.13 -9.67 -15.68
N ALA A 78 0.23 -9.34 -14.74
CA ALA A 78 -1.20 -9.28 -15.00
C ALA A 78 -1.57 -8.31 -16.14
N PHE A 79 -0.90 -7.15 -16.24
CA PHE A 79 -1.13 -6.21 -17.36
C PHE A 79 -0.79 -6.84 -18.71
N VAL A 80 0.33 -7.58 -18.79
CA VAL A 80 0.75 -8.27 -20.01
C VAL A 80 -0.16 -9.45 -20.32
N ASP A 81 -0.52 -10.25 -19.32
CA ASP A 81 -1.41 -11.42 -19.49
C ASP A 81 -2.78 -10.98 -20.03
N ILE A 82 -3.39 -9.95 -19.46
CA ILE A 82 -4.66 -9.37 -19.94
C ILE A 82 -4.54 -8.87 -21.38
N PHE A 83 -3.41 -8.24 -21.73
CA PHE A 83 -3.16 -7.79 -23.09
C PHE A 83 -3.07 -8.98 -24.06
N LEU A 84 -2.33 -10.03 -23.73
CA LEU A 84 -2.20 -11.22 -24.58
C LEU A 84 -3.54 -11.94 -24.73
N GLU A 85 -4.31 -12.08 -23.66
CA GLU A 85 -5.65 -12.68 -23.67
C GLU A 85 -6.68 -11.90 -24.51
N SER A 86 -6.45 -10.60 -24.74
CA SER A 86 -7.33 -9.78 -25.59
C SER A 86 -7.26 -10.16 -27.07
N TYR A 87 -6.21 -10.86 -27.52
CA TYR A 87 -6.06 -11.31 -28.89
C TYR A 87 -6.59 -12.73 -29.10
N GLN A 88 -7.56 -12.89 -29.99
CA GLN A 88 -8.00 -14.22 -30.44
C GLN A 88 -6.93 -14.94 -31.28
N THR A 89 -6.13 -14.18 -32.03
CA THR A 89 -5.01 -14.68 -32.83
C THR A 89 -3.81 -13.76 -32.64
N PRO A 90 -2.58 -14.31 -32.57
CA PRO A 90 -1.38 -13.48 -32.38
C PRO A 90 -1.22 -12.44 -33.50
N PRO A 91 -1.06 -11.15 -33.17
CA PRO A 91 -0.85 -10.11 -34.18
C PRO A 91 0.53 -10.26 -34.83
N GLN A 92 0.63 -9.92 -36.12
CA GLN A 92 1.92 -9.95 -36.84
C GLN A 92 2.88 -8.84 -36.38
N GLN A 93 2.34 -7.75 -35.83
CA GLN A 93 3.10 -6.60 -35.36
C GLN A 93 2.42 -6.00 -34.13
N ILE A 94 3.25 -5.57 -33.18
CA ILE A 94 2.86 -4.81 -31.99
C ILE A 94 3.62 -3.49 -32.05
N ILE A 95 2.92 -2.38 -31.80
CA ILE A 95 3.52 -1.05 -31.73
C ILE A 95 3.46 -0.63 -30.27
N LEU A 96 4.63 -0.33 -29.70
CA LEU A 96 4.76 0.10 -28.33
C LEU A 96 5.02 1.59 -28.29
N ASP A 97 4.19 2.30 -27.53
CA ASP A 97 4.39 3.70 -27.19
C ASP A 97 5.06 3.79 -25.83
N MET A 98 6.09 4.62 -25.70
CA MET A 98 6.92 4.72 -24.50
C MET A 98 7.05 6.17 -24.08
N ASP A 99 6.26 6.54 -23.07
CA ASP A 99 6.15 7.93 -22.63
C ASP A 99 6.53 8.10 -21.16
N VAL A 100 7.32 9.14 -20.90
CA VAL A 100 7.56 9.61 -19.53
C VAL A 100 6.52 10.67 -19.21
N THR A 101 5.66 10.39 -18.24
CA THR A 101 4.60 11.30 -17.79
C THR A 101 5.04 12.05 -16.53
N ASP A 102 4.62 13.30 -16.35
CA ASP A 102 4.77 14.01 -15.08
C ASP A 102 3.59 13.75 -14.16
N ASP A 103 3.86 13.26 -12.95
CA ASP A 103 2.87 13.11 -11.89
C ASP A 103 3.21 14.06 -10.74
N GLN A 104 2.53 15.20 -10.72
CA GLN A 104 2.85 16.30 -9.81
C GLN A 104 2.60 15.91 -8.34
N VAL A 105 3.56 16.27 -7.49
CA VAL A 105 3.48 15.97 -6.05
C VAL A 105 3.37 17.24 -5.22
N HIS A 106 2.88 17.06 -3.99
CA HIS A 106 2.81 18.12 -2.99
C HIS A 106 3.54 17.72 -1.72
N GLY A 107 4.27 18.66 -1.13
CA GLY A 107 5.06 18.44 0.08
C GLY A 107 6.35 17.65 -0.19
N HIS A 108 6.76 16.84 0.77
CA HIS A 108 8.01 16.07 0.73
C HIS A 108 7.70 14.57 0.58
N GLN A 109 7.02 14.20 -0.51
CA GLN A 109 6.78 12.79 -0.81
C GLN A 109 8.08 12.11 -1.22
N GLU A 110 8.31 10.91 -0.70
CA GLU A 110 9.53 10.14 -0.99
C GLU A 110 9.63 9.81 -2.48
N GLY A 111 10.85 9.90 -3.03
CA GLY A 111 11.14 9.61 -4.44
C GLY A 111 10.73 10.70 -5.43
N ALA A 112 10.11 11.79 -4.97
CA ALA A 112 9.81 12.93 -5.82
C ALA A 112 11.03 13.81 -6.03
N PHE A 113 11.17 14.39 -7.21
CA PHE A 113 12.27 15.28 -7.55
C PHE A 113 11.80 16.45 -8.42
N PHE A 114 12.61 17.52 -8.47
CA PHE A 114 12.31 18.65 -9.35
C PHE A 114 12.72 18.31 -10.79
N ASN A 115 11.73 18.25 -11.68
CA ASN A 115 11.95 18.05 -13.11
C ASN A 115 11.98 19.40 -13.84
N THR A 116 13.09 19.70 -14.51
CA THR A 116 13.29 20.99 -15.19
C THR A 116 12.45 21.15 -16.46
N TYR A 117 12.14 20.06 -17.16
CA TYR A 117 11.30 20.07 -18.35
C TYR A 117 9.85 20.43 -17.98
N TYR A 118 9.31 19.79 -16.95
CA TYR A 118 7.95 20.02 -16.45
C TYR A 118 7.85 21.20 -15.45
N LYS A 119 8.99 21.77 -15.04
CA LYS A 119 9.10 22.93 -14.13
C LYS A 119 8.37 22.73 -12.79
N GLY A 120 8.40 21.51 -12.26
CA GLY A 120 7.68 21.14 -11.05
C GLY A 120 8.35 20.01 -10.29
N VAL A 121 7.91 19.80 -9.06
CA VAL A 121 8.27 18.60 -8.28
C VAL A 121 7.26 17.52 -8.63
N CYS A 122 7.73 16.43 -9.22
CA CYS A 122 6.89 15.36 -9.71
C CYS A 122 7.60 14.00 -9.61
N TYR A 123 6.82 12.94 -9.72
CA TYR A 123 7.36 11.68 -10.23
C TYR A 123 7.44 11.76 -11.75
N ALA A 124 8.36 10.99 -12.34
CA ALA A 124 8.47 10.84 -13.78
C ALA A 124 8.28 9.37 -14.18
N PRO A 125 7.08 8.79 -14.00
CA PRO A 125 6.85 7.41 -14.40
C PRO A 125 7.03 7.22 -15.92
N LEU A 126 7.67 6.11 -16.29
CA LEU A 126 7.66 5.59 -17.65
C LEU A 126 6.46 4.67 -17.81
N TYR A 127 5.61 4.98 -18.77
CA TYR A 127 4.52 4.13 -19.22
C TYR A 127 4.85 3.51 -20.58
N ILE A 128 4.52 2.23 -20.73
CA ILE A 128 4.57 1.54 -22.02
C ILE A 128 3.17 1.07 -22.38
N PHE A 129 2.69 1.51 -23.54
CA PHE A 129 1.37 1.18 -24.05
C PHE A 129 1.45 0.38 -25.35
N CYS A 130 0.43 -0.43 -25.60
CA CYS A 130 0.10 -0.90 -26.94
C CYS A 130 -1.35 -0.49 -27.25
N GLY A 131 -1.52 0.55 -28.05
CA GLY A 131 -2.84 1.16 -28.27
C GLY A 131 -3.44 1.66 -26.95
N HIS A 132 -4.56 1.07 -26.53
CA HIS A 132 -5.23 1.42 -25.26
C HIS A 132 -4.81 0.55 -24.07
N HIS A 133 -3.89 -0.41 -24.26
CA HIS A 133 -3.45 -1.30 -23.20
C HIS A 133 -2.20 -0.76 -22.52
N LEU A 134 -2.30 -0.43 -21.23
CA LEU A 134 -1.13 -0.19 -20.38
C LEU A 134 -0.44 -1.54 -20.12
N LEU A 135 0.81 -1.69 -20.54
CA LEU A 135 1.58 -2.90 -20.34
C LEU A 135 2.53 -2.78 -19.14
N VAL A 136 3.07 -1.58 -18.94
CA VAL A 136 4.12 -1.33 -17.95
C VAL A 136 3.96 0.06 -17.35
N ALA A 137 4.12 0.14 -16.03
CA ALA A 137 4.25 1.40 -15.30
C ALA A 137 5.39 1.30 -14.29
N PHE A 138 6.42 2.12 -14.47
CA PHE A 138 7.57 2.19 -13.57
C PHE A 138 7.84 3.62 -13.16
N ILE A 139 8.05 3.85 -11.86
CA ILE A 139 8.61 5.11 -11.39
C ILE A 139 10.10 5.09 -11.72
N THR A 140 10.57 6.10 -12.45
CA THR A 140 11.99 6.30 -12.65
C THR A 140 12.57 6.95 -11.40
N SER A 141 13.48 6.24 -10.72
CA SER A 141 14.25 6.79 -9.61
C SER A 141 15.59 7.29 -10.15
N PHE A 142 15.94 8.54 -9.87
CA PHE A 142 17.23 9.16 -10.20
C PHE A 142 18.15 9.20 -8.99
#